data_AF-A0A0K1QLV0-F1
#
_entry.id   AF-A0A0K1QLV0-F1
#
_cell.length_a   1.000
_cell.length_b   1.000
_cell.length_c   1.000
_cell.angle_alpha   90.00
_cell.angle_beta   90.00
_cell.angle_gamma   90.00
#
_symmetry.space_group_name_H-M   'P 1'
#
loop_
_entity.id
_entity.type
_entity.pdbx_description
1 polymer ?
#
loop_
_entity_poly.entity_id
_entity_poly.type
_entity_poly.pdbx_seq_one_letter_code
_entity_poly.pdbx_strand_id
1 'polypeptide(L)'
;MQIQVNSDNHIQSSIRLEEWVRTTIESTLERYEEDLTRVEVHLRDENGDKPGPHDMRCQLEARPKGHQPISVTHKAANLELAIDGAAEKLEHALEHLFGKLRGKPRAAIVPFERPTADALLEDEFLENEQAAQNG
;
A
#
# COMPACT_ATOMS: atom_id res chain seq x y z
N MET A 1 16.48 5.34 -10.61
CA MET A 1 16.46 5.00 -9.16
C MET A 1 17.76 4.31 -8.72
N GLN A 2 18.34 4.60 -7.55
CA GLN A 2 19.50 3.86 -6.99
C GLN A 2 19.07 2.91 -5.87
N ILE A 3 19.40 1.62 -5.96
CA ILE A 3 19.10 0.63 -4.88
C ILE A 3 20.38 0.23 -4.16
N GLN A 4 20.36 0.30 -2.82
CA GLN A 4 21.44 -0.15 -1.93
C GLN A 4 20.91 -1.22 -0.98
N VAL A 5 21.59 -2.35 -0.93
CA VAL A 5 21.24 -3.49 -0.08
C VAL A 5 22.26 -3.60 1.04
N ASN A 6 21.79 -3.57 2.28
CA ASN A 6 22.58 -3.69 3.48
C ASN A 6 22.07 -4.89 4.28
N SER A 7 22.94 -5.84 4.58
CA SER A 7 22.60 -7.01 5.39
C SER A 7 23.35 -6.97 6.72
N ASP A 8 22.74 -7.51 7.77
CA ASP A 8 23.41 -7.77 9.05
C ASP A 8 24.49 -8.85 8.90
N ASN A 9 25.46 -8.88 9.82
CA ASN A 9 26.57 -9.85 9.84
C ASN A 9 26.09 -11.31 9.97
N HIS A 10 24.87 -11.53 10.44
CA HIS A 10 24.25 -12.85 10.58
C HIS A 10 23.60 -13.36 9.29
N ILE A 11 23.42 -12.50 8.28
CA ILE A 11 22.87 -12.88 6.98
C ILE A 11 24.02 -13.07 6.00
N GLN A 12 24.08 -14.24 5.35
CA GLN A 12 25.03 -14.49 4.27
C GLN A 12 24.66 -13.64 3.04
N SER A 13 25.23 -12.44 2.97
CA SER A 13 25.17 -11.59 1.76
C SER A 13 25.95 -12.26 0.63
N SER A 14 25.23 -12.99 -0.22
CA SER A 14 25.75 -13.46 -1.50
C SER A 14 25.40 -12.46 -2.60
N ILE A 15 26.24 -12.37 -3.63
CA ILE A 15 25.98 -11.55 -4.83
C ILE A 15 24.59 -11.89 -5.40
N ARG A 16 24.24 -13.17 -5.40
CA ARG A 16 22.94 -13.66 -5.88
C ARG A 16 21.76 -13.15 -5.05
N LEU A 17 21.91 -13.05 -3.73
CA LEU A 17 20.90 -12.49 -2.85
C LEU A 17 20.71 -11.00 -3.15
N GLU A 18 21.80 -10.24 -3.24
CA GLU A 18 21.75 -8.80 -3.52
C GLU A 18 21.13 -8.50 -4.89
N GLU A 19 21.47 -9.28 -5.92
CA GLU A 19 20.85 -9.18 -7.25
C GLU A 19 19.36 -9.48 -7.19
N TRP A 20 18.96 -10.57 -6.54
CA TRP A 20 17.54 -10.93 -6.41
C TRP A 20 16.74 -9.86 -5.64
N VAL A 21 17.28 -9.33 -4.54
CA VAL A 21 16.64 -8.21 -3.80
C VAL A 21 16.51 -6.99 -4.70
N ARG A 22 17.58 -6.62 -5.42
CA ARG A 22 17.56 -5.48 -6.33
C ARG A 22 16.47 -5.64 -7.39
N THR A 23 16.41 -6.78 -8.07
CA THR A 23 15.41 -7.05 -9.10
C THR A 23 13.99 -7.01 -8.55
N THR A 24 13.77 -7.58 -7.37
CA THR A 24 12.45 -7.61 -6.72
C THR A 24 11.97 -6.19 -6.41
N ILE A 25 12.83 -5.36 -5.82
CA ILE A 25 12.51 -3.97 -5.47
C ILE A 25 12.36 -3.11 -6.74
N GLU A 26 13.22 -3.29 -7.73
CA GLU A 26 13.15 -2.57 -9.00
C GLU A 26 11.85 -2.86 -9.74
N SER A 27 11.46 -4.14 -9.85
CA SER A 27 10.20 -4.54 -10.48
C SER A 27 8.97 -4.02 -9.72
N THR A 28 8.99 -4.06 -8.38
CA THR A 28 7.85 -3.59 -7.56
C THR A 28 7.69 -2.07 -7.66
N LEU A 29 8.79 -1.33 -7.79
CA LEU A 29 8.81 0.13 -7.76
C LEU A 29 9.03 0.77 -9.14
N GLU A 30 8.96 0.00 -10.22
CA GLU A 30 9.20 0.44 -11.60
C GLU A 30 8.39 1.69 -11.93
N ARG A 31 7.12 1.73 -11.51
CA ARG A 31 6.20 2.86 -11.71
C ARG A 31 6.65 4.18 -11.06
N TYR A 32 7.63 4.15 -10.17
CA TYR A 32 8.17 5.28 -9.42
C TYR A 32 9.64 5.56 -9.70
N GLU A 33 10.25 4.90 -10.70
CA GLU A 33 11.68 4.99 -10.95
C GLU A 33 12.16 6.44 -11.17
N GLU A 34 11.34 7.25 -11.84
CA GLU A 34 11.61 8.66 -12.11
C GLU A 34 11.40 9.55 -10.89
N ASP A 35 10.55 9.16 -9.94
CA ASP A 35 10.23 9.94 -8.75
C ASP A 35 11.15 9.59 -7.56
N LEU A 36 11.82 8.44 -7.58
CA LEU A 36 12.70 7.97 -6.51
C LEU A 36 14.17 8.25 -6.79
N THR A 37 14.86 8.86 -5.82
CA THR A 37 16.32 9.08 -5.89
C THR A 37 17.08 7.85 -5.42
N ARG A 38 16.68 7.27 -4.29
CA ARG A 38 17.35 6.14 -3.65
C ARG A 38 16.34 5.28 -2.88
N VAL A 39 16.60 3.97 -2.88
CA VAL A 39 15.94 2.99 -2.02
C VAL A 39 17.03 2.24 -1.25
N GLU A 40 16.91 2.23 0.07
CA GLU A 40 17.79 1.48 0.96
C GLU A 40 17.06 0.27 1.52
N VAL A 41 17.70 -0.89 1.41
CA VAL A 41 17.21 -2.15 1.95
C VAL A 41 18.08 -2.53 3.13
N HIS A 42 17.48 -2.80 4.27
CA HIS A 42 18.14 -3.28 5.47
C HIS A 42 17.56 -4.64 5.87
N LEU A 43 18.37 -5.68 5.71
CA LEU A 43 18.02 -7.05 6.07
C LEU A 43 18.65 -7.38 7.43
N ARG A 44 17.84 -7.82 8.38
CA ARG A 44 18.31 -8.27 9.69
C ARG A 44 17.69 -9.58 10.11
N ASP A 45 18.50 -10.41 10.74
CA ASP A 45 18.05 -11.53 11.54
C ASP A 45 17.77 -11.02 12.96
N GLU A 46 16.54 -11.18 13.45
CA GLU A 46 16.15 -10.77 14.82
C GLU A 46 16.52 -11.81 15.88
N ASN A 47 16.75 -13.06 15.49
CA ASN A 47 16.78 -14.19 16.40
C ASN A 47 18.14 -14.91 16.44
N GLY A 48 19.06 -14.57 15.53
CA GLY A 48 20.44 -15.05 15.52
C GLY A 48 20.47 -16.58 15.53
N ASP A 49 21.11 -17.18 16.54
CA ASP A 49 21.28 -18.63 16.64
C ASP A 49 19.99 -19.41 17.03
N LYS A 50 18.87 -18.74 17.36
CA LYS A 50 17.66 -19.42 17.86
C LYS A 50 16.49 -19.32 16.87
N PRO A 51 16.01 -20.43 16.28
CA PRO A 51 14.89 -20.36 15.34
C PRO A 51 13.56 -20.00 16.02
N GLY A 52 12.75 -19.18 15.34
CA GLY A 52 11.45 -18.67 15.78
C GLY A 52 10.55 -18.21 14.62
N PRO A 53 9.29 -17.82 14.90
CA PRO A 53 8.30 -17.54 13.84
C PRO A 53 8.50 -16.20 13.09
N HIS A 54 9.40 -15.33 13.56
CA HIS A 54 9.68 -14.00 12.99
C HIS A 54 11.17 -13.72 12.92
N ASP A 55 11.92 -14.68 12.41
CA ASP A 55 13.39 -14.61 12.44
C ASP A 55 13.92 -13.48 11.57
N MET A 56 13.24 -13.13 10.49
CA MET A 56 13.75 -12.17 9.52
C MET A 56 12.99 -10.85 9.52
N ARG A 57 13.74 -9.74 9.46
CA ARG A 57 13.23 -8.39 9.34
C ARG A 57 13.81 -7.70 8.11
N CYS A 58 12.95 -7.19 7.26
CA CYS A 58 13.30 -6.29 6.17
C CYS A 58 12.78 -4.89 6.48
N GLN A 59 13.66 -3.91 6.41
CA GLN A 59 13.31 -2.50 6.43
C GLN A 59 13.69 -1.87 5.09
N LEU A 60 12.74 -1.17 4.48
CA LEU A 60 12.96 -0.42 3.26
C LEU A 60 12.82 1.08 3.56
N GLU A 61 13.71 1.89 3.01
CA GLU A 61 13.59 3.35 3.00
C GLU A 61 13.64 3.86 1.56
N ALA A 62 12.53 4.42 1.07
CA ALA A 62 12.51 5.13 -0.20
C ALA A 62 12.69 6.63 0.02
N ARG A 63 13.43 7.27 -0.89
CA ARG A 63 13.65 8.73 -0.91
C ARG A 63 13.05 9.35 -2.18
N PRO A 64 11.78 9.78 -2.14
CA PRO A 64 11.17 10.48 -3.26
C PRO A 64 11.75 11.88 -3.44
N LYS A 65 11.84 12.34 -4.69
CA LYS A 65 12.33 13.68 -5.03
C LYS A 65 11.43 14.75 -4.39
N GLY A 66 12.02 15.66 -3.62
CA GLY A 66 11.29 16.79 -3.02
C GLY A 66 10.35 16.43 -1.85
N HIS A 67 10.39 15.19 -1.36
CA HIS A 67 9.56 14.74 -0.22
C HIS A 67 10.40 14.10 0.88
N GLN A 68 9.79 13.94 2.05
CA GLN A 68 10.44 13.22 3.15
C GLN A 68 10.63 11.73 2.79
N PRO A 69 11.72 11.10 3.25
CA PRO A 69 11.90 9.67 3.13
C PRO A 69 10.74 8.89 3.76
N ILE A 70 10.37 7.78 3.14
CA ILE A 70 9.36 6.85 3.64
C ILE A 70 10.06 5.57 4.04
N SER A 71 9.95 5.18 5.31
CA SER A 71 10.46 3.91 5.80
C SER A 71 9.34 2.96 6.19
N VAL A 72 9.45 1.72 5.76
CA VAL A 72 8.55 0.62 6.12
C VAL A 72 9.35 -0.57 6.63
N THR A 73 8.73 -1.34 7.52
CA THR A 73 9.34 -2.55 8.08
C THR A 73 8.36 -3.71 8.00
N HIS A 74 8.87 -4.89 7.65
CA HIS A 74 8.15 -6.14 7.70
C HIS A 74 9.00 -7.22 8.37
N LYS A 75 8.32 -8.09 9.13
CA LYS A 75 8.93 -9.23 9.82
C LYS A 75 8.23 -10.49 9.37
N ALA A 76 8.99 -11.54 9.07
CA ALA A 76 8.47 -12.80 8.57
C ALA A 76 9.35 -13.98 9.00
N ALA A 77 8.87 -15.19 8.72
CA ALA A 77 9.56 -16.43 9.06
C ALA A 77 10.82 -16.66 8.21
N ASN A 78 10.91 -16.06 7.02
CA ASN A 78 12.07 -16.15 6.14
C ASN A 78 12.32 -14.82 5.42
N LEU A 79 13.47 -14.74 4.76
CA LEU A 79 13.95 -13.52 4.13
C LEU A 79 13.09 -13.11 2.92
N GLU A 80 12.62 -14.08 2.15
CA GLU A 80 11.76 -13.87 0.98
C GLU A 80 10.47 -13.17 1.37
N LEU A 81 9.72 -13.75 2.31
CA LEU A 81 8.49 -13.18 2.82
C LEU A 81 8.72 -11.81 3.48
N ALA A 82 9.85 -11.63 4.17
CA ALA A 82 10.19 -10.35 4.78
C ALA A 82 10.36 -9.25 3.73
N ILE A 83 11.03 -9.55 2.61
CA ILE A 83 11.28 -8.62 1.52
C ILE A 83 10.02 -8.32 0.74
N ASP A 84 9.27 -9.35 0.32
CA ASP A 84 8.04 -9.18 -0.46
C ASP A 84 7.01 -8.34 0.31
N GLY A 85 6.76 -8.69 1.58
CA GLY A 85 5.83 -7.94 2.42
C GLY A 85 6.33 -6.53 2.77
N ALA A 86 7.63 -6.26 2.74
CA ALA A 86 8.14 -4.89 2.86
C ALA A 86 7.96 -4.11 1.55
N ALA A 87 8.20 -4.74 0.40
CA ALA A 87 8.07 -4.13 -0.93
C ALA A 87 6.63 -3.71 -1.22
N GLU A 88 5.66 -4.59 -0.94
CA GLU A 88 4.22 -4.30 -1.05
C GLU A 88 3.81 -3.12 -0.16
N LYS A 89 4.26 -3.11 1.10
CA LYS A 89 4.01 -1.98 2.01
C LYS A 89 4.58 -0.67 1.49
N LEU A 90 5.77 -0.70 0.90
CA LEU A 90 6.41 0.48 0.36
C LEU A 90 5.67 0.98 -0.88
N GLU A 91 5.24 0.07 -1.76
CA GLU A 91 4.44 0.40 -2.93
C GLU A 91 3.15 1.14 -2.53
N HIS A 92 2.41 0.61 -1.55
CA HIS A 92 1.19 1.26 -1.05
C HIS A 92 1.46 2.62 -0.38
N ALA A 93 2.58 2.75 0.35
CA ALA A 93 2.96 4.01 0.96
C ALA A 93 3.27 5.09 -0.10
N LEU A 94 3.96 4.71 -1.18
CA LEU A 94 4.23 5.58 -2.33
C LEU A 94 2.95 5.89 -3.10
N GLU A 95 2.04 4.92 -3.27
CA GLU A 95 0.73 5.14 -3.87
C GLU A 95 -0.07 6.19 -3.12
N HIS A 96 -0.07 6.11 -1.79
CA HIS A 96 -0.76 7.08 -0.97
C HIS A 96 -0.12 8.47 -1.03
N LEU A 97 1.22 8.55 -1.06
CA LEU A 97 1.95 9.81 -1.21
C LEU A 97 1.62 10.47 -2.56
N PHE A 98 1.84 9.78 -3.67
CA PHE A 98 1.64 10.32 -5.01
C PHE A 98 0.16 10.45 -5.39
N GLY A 99 -0.70 9.59 -4.86
CA GLY A 99 -2.15 9.68 -5.01
C GLY A 99 -2.74 10.93 -4.38
N LYS A 100 -2.20 11.40 -3.26
CA LYS A 100 -2.55 12.71 -2.68
C LYS A 100 -2.13 13.87 -3.58
N LEU A 101 -0.95 13.78 -4.19
CA LEU A 101 -0.41 14.83 -5.08
C LEU A 101 -1.19 14.94 -6.39
N ARG A 102 -1.67 13.80 -6.93
CA ARG A 102 -2.49 13.75 -8.14
C ARG A 102 -3.93 14.22 -7.95
N GLY A 103 -4.36 14.47 -6.71
CA GLY A 103 -5.65 15.07 -6.38
C GLY A 103 -6.84 14.32 -6.98
N LYS A 104 -7.38 13.33 -6.28
CA LYS A 104 -8.81 13.04 -6.46
C LYS A 104 -9.56 14.32 -6.06
N PRO A 105 -10.37 14.95 -6.94
CA PRO A 105 -11.33 15.91 -6.43
C PRO A 105 -12.06 15.18 -5.31
N ARG A 106 -12.09 15.77 -4.11
CA ARG A 106 -12.92 15.25 -3.00
C ARG A 106 -14.25 14.93 -3.66
N ALA A 107 -14.67 13.65 -3.62
CA ALA A 107 -15.97 13.26 -4.14
C ALA A 107 -16.94 14.32 -3.65
N ALA A 108 -17.54 15.06 -4.60
CA ALA A 108 -18.48 16.09 -4.26
C ALA A 108 -19.47 15.42 -3.31
N ILE A 109 -19.63 16.00 -2.12
CA ILE A 109 -20.67 15.56 -1.20
C ILE A 109 -21.96 15.81 -1.97
N VAL A 110 -22.46 14.78 -2.65
CA VAL A 110 -23.81 14.79 -3.18
C VAL A 110 -24.69 14.70 -1.95
N PRO A 111 -25.49 15.74 -1.64
CA PRO A 111 -26.45 15.64 -0.55
C PRO A 111 -27.35 14.45 -0.89
N PHE A 112 -27.33 13.42 -0.05
CA PHE A 112 -28.31 12.35 -0.13
C PHE A 112 -29.62 12.91 0.43
N GLU A 113 -30.41 13.57 -0.41
CA GLU A 113 -31.79 13.90 -0.08
C GLU A 113 -32.56 12.59 0.04
N ARG A 114 -32.79 12.16 1.28
CA ARG A 114 -33.79 11.11 1.54
C ARG A 114 -35.16 11.74 1.33
N PRO A 115 -36.02 11.18 0.47
CA PRO A 115 -37.41 11.59 0.47
C PRO A 115 -37.98 11.36 1.87
N THR A 116 -38.69 12.35 2.39
CA THR A 116 -39.36 12.27 3.69
C THR A 116 -40.47 11.23 3.62
N ALA A 117 -40.79 10.60 4.75
CA ALA A 117 -41.84 9.59 4.81
C ALA A 117 -43.19 10.09 4.27
N ASP A 118 -43.48 11.39 4.40
CA ASP A 118 -44.68 12.01 3.83
C ASP A 118 -44.75 11.91 2.31
N ALA A 119 -43.64 12.12 1.59
CA ALA A 119 -43.62 12.06 0.13
C ALA A 119 -43.92 10.64 -0.38
N LEU A 120 -43.46 9.62 0.36
CA LEU A 120 -43.71 8.22 0.02
C LEU A 120 -45.17 7.81 0.27
N LEU A 121 -45.80 8.40 1.29
CA LEU A 121 -47.20 8.14 1.64
C LEU A 121 -48.16 8.80 0.65
N GLU A 122 -47.84 10.00 0.16
CA GLU A 122 -48.64 10.68 -0.86
C GLU A 122 -48.67 9.90 -2.18
N ASP A 123 -47.50 9.41 -2.64
CA ASP A 123 -47.42 8.59 -3.85
C ASP A 123 -48.26 7.29 -3.73
N GLU A 124 -48.15 6.58 -2.61
CA GLU A 124 -48.91 5.33 -2.38
C GLU A 124 -50.43 5.58 -2.28
N PHE A 125 -50.84 6.72 -1.75
CA PHE A 125 -52.25 7.11 -1.68
C PHE A 125 -52.83 7.41 -3.07
N LEU A 126 -52.08 8.15 -3.90
CA LEU A 126 -52.46 8.51 -5.26
C LEU A 126 -52.57 7.28 -6.19
N GLU A 127 -51.64 6.33 -6.07
CA GLU A 127 -51.68 5.08 -6.84
C GLU A 127 -52.90 4.22 -6.49
N ASN A 128 -53.25 4.14 -5.20
CA ASN A 128 -54.43 3.39 -4.75
C ASN A 128 -55.75 4.05 -5.20
N GLU A 129 -55.85 5.38 -5.23
CA GLU A 129 -57.02 6.08 -5.77
C GLU A 129 -57.19 5.83 -7.28
N GLN A 130 -56.10 5.87 -8.06
CA GLN A 130 -56.16 5.59 -9.50
C GLN A 130 -56.55 4.14 -9.79
N ALA A 131 -56.10 3.18 -8.98
CA ALA A 131 -56.50 1.78 -9.12
C ALA A 131 -58.01 1.58 -8.84
N ALA A 132 -58.57 2.32 -7.88
CA ALA A 132 -59.99 2.25 -7.55
C ALA A 132 -60.91 2.90 -8.59
N GLN A 133 -60.42 3.86 -9.38
CA GLN A 133 -61.20 4.52 -10.43
C GLN A 133 -61.18 3.79 -11.78
N ASN A 134 -60.28 2.84 -11.99
CA ASN A 134 -60.12 2.09 -13.25
C ASN A 134 -60.59 0.63 -13.19
N GLY A 135 -61.29 0.23 -12.13
CA GLY A 135 -61.93 -1.09 -11.96
C GLY A 135 -63.45 -1.00 -11.91
#